data_AF-A0A131Y7H6-F1
#
_entry.id   AF-A0A131Y7H6-F1
#
_cell.length_a   1.000
_cell.length_b   1.000
_cell.length_c   1.000
_cell.angle_alpha   90.00
_cell.angle_beta   90.00
_cell.angle_gamma   90.00
#
_symmetry.space_group_name_H-M   'P 1'
#
loop_
_entity.id
_entity.type
_entity.pdbx_description
1 polymer ?
#
loop_
_entity_poly.entity_id
_entity_poly.type
_entity_poly.pdbx_seq_one_letter_code
_entity_poly.pdbx_strand_id
1 'polypeptide(L)'
;MGRRIPKSSRHKKLKSVDPFRKDAGVEKPIDKRANRPPKSLEQEVPRSLTMLFGDAEDERRPKKRKKKQNLVQVKRSKLEQEQHGMTRPLKQLPETIQQQRHESDEQFLRRLDRLAGRAFSEASVEQKYDVRVTQDDEGRTVVDPKGGGGEQVASNYGARKRAKRKLREQKLKEKKRQKAAVPAGDFSHLKDEVAFGEVVHRPPEISATIRKADAEKLHKHGAKELLLKDLLPKKKDSDVMGHASKKADLTVKRKELSAGDRRKLEAERQRAVFLYR
;
A
#
# COMPACT_ATOMS: atom_id res chain seq x y z
N MET A 1 46.69 25.78 32.07
CA MET A 1 46.90 25.93 30.60
C MET A 1 45.78 26.79 30.03
N GLY A 2 46.02 28.09 29.83
CA GLY A 2 45.00 29.06 29.41
C GLY A 2 44.59 28.88 27.94
N ARG A 3 43.28 28.95 27.65
CA ARG A 3 42.74 28.85 26.29
C ARG A 3 43.14 30.07 25.45
N ARG A 4 43.62 29.82 24.22
CA ARG A 4 44.11 30.84 23.27
C ARG A 4 42.93 31.60 22.65
N ILE A 5 42.89 32.93 22.83
CA ILE A 5 41.85 33.80 22.27
C ILE A 5 42.05 33.92 20.75
N PRO A 6 41.00 33.75 19.91
CA PRO A 6 41.12 33.91 18.47
C PRO A 6 41.26 35.38 18.06
N LYS A 7 42.20 35.67 17.15
CA LYS A 7 42.43 37.04 16.65
C LYS A 7 41.27 37.51 15.76
N SER A 8 40.74 38.70 16.03
CA SER A 8 39.69 39.32 15.21
C SER A 8 40.25 39.82 13.87
N SER A 9 39.68 39.36 12.76
CA SER A 9 39.95 39.85 11.38
C SER A 9 39.41 41.28 11.13
N ARG A 10 39.09 42.04 12.18
CA ARG A 10 38.28 43.26 12.09
C ARG A 10 39.07 44.57 11.94
N HIS A 11 40.39 44.54 11.91
CA HIS A 11 41.17 45.69 11.46
C HIS A 11 41.56 45.49 9.99
N LYS A 12 40.58 45.63 9.08
CA LYS A 12 40.91 45.98 7.70
C LYS A 12 41.55 47.36 7.77
N LYS A 13 42.88 47.42 7.78
CA LYS A 13 43.62 48.67 7.58
C LYS A 13 42.97 49.38 6.39
N LEU A 14 42.62 50.66 6.54
CA LEU A 14 42.27 51.49 5.39
C LEU A 14 43.40 51.29 4.38
N LYS A 15 43.11 50.61 3.27
CA LYS A 15 44.08 50.50 2.19
C LYS A 15 44.33 51.93 1.76
N SER A 16 45.59 52.37 1.77
CA SER A 16 45.96 53.65 1.18
C SER A 16 45.31 53.73 -0.20
N VAL A 17 44.39 54.68 -0.36
CA VAL A 17 43.80 54.95 -1.66
C VAL A 17 44.92 55.61 -2.43
N ASP A 18 45.53 54.86 -3.33
CA ASP A 18 46.59 55.36 -4.19
C ASP A 18 46.06 56.60 -4.94
N PRO A 19 46.66 57.79 -4.74
CA PRO A 19 46.21 59.02 -5.39
C PRO A 19 46.34 58.97 -6.91
N PHE A 20 47.06 57.98 -7.46
CA PHE A 20 47.16 57.69 -8.89
C PHE A 20 46.24 56.56 -9.34
N ARG A 21 45.23 56.19 -8.54
CA ARG A 21 44.16 55.29 -9.01
C ARG A 21 43.54 55.90 -10.26
N LYS A 22 43.72 55.21 -11.39
CA LYS A 22 43.19 55.58 -12.70
C LYS A 22 41.67 55.81 -12.70
N ASP A 23 40.98 55.31 -11.69
CA ASP A 23 39.52 55.38 -11.51
C ASP A 23 39.07 56.66 -10.78
N ALA A 24 39.99 57.42 -10.16
CA ALA A 24 39.67 58.55 -9.27
C ALA A 24 39.17 59.82 -9.98
N GLY A 25 39.11 59.80 -11.31
CA GLY A 25 38.54 60.88 -12.14
C GLY A 25 37.78 60.35 -13.36
N VAL A 26 37.50 59.05 -13.43
CA VAL A 26 36.73 58.49 -14.55
C VAL A 26 35.28 58.92 -14.38
N GLU A 27 34.82 59.78 -15.29
CA GLU A 27 33.42 60.17 -15.38
C GLU A 27 32.57 58.90 -15.45
N LYS A 28 31.67 58.74 -14.48
CA LYS A 28 30.76 57.60 -14.49
C LYS A 28 29.95 57.68 -15.79
N PRO A 29 29.80 56.56 -16.52
CA PRO A 29 29.07 56.57 -17.78
C PRO A 29 27.66 57.11 -17.54
N ILE A 30 27.29 58.14 -18.30
CA ILE A 30 25.98 58.78 -18.23
C ILE A 30 24.92 57.71 -18.48
N ASP A 31 24.01 57.53 -17.53
CA ASP A 31 22.97 56.51 -17.65
C ASP A 31 21.98 56.91 -18.75
N LYS A 32 22.02 56.20 -19.88
CA LYS A 32 21.15 56.43 -21.05
C LYS A 32 19.65 56.29 -20.73
N ARG A 33 19.31 55.86 -19.51
CA ARG A 33 17.94 55.70 -19.01
C ARG A 33 17.46 56.86 -18.14
N ALA A 34 18.31 57.84 -17.83
CA ALA A 34 17.98 58.96 -16.95
C ALA A 34 16.76 59.77 -17.43
N ASN A 35 16.61 59.95 -18.75
CA ASN A 35 15.52 60.74 -19.35
C ASN A 35 14.34 59.90 -19.85
N ARG A 36 14.20 58.65 -19.41
CA ARG A 36 13.05 57.83 -19.80
C ARG A 36 11.82 58.22 -18.98
N PRO A 37 10.62 58.17 -19.57
CA PRO A 37 9.39 58.38 -18.81
C PRO A 37 9.29 57.36 -17.67
N PRO A 38 8.71 57.75 -16.52
CA PRO A 38 8.54 56.85 -15.39
C PRO A 38 7.68 55.64 -15.78
N LYS A 39 8.01 54.46 -15.24
CA LYS A 39 7.28 53.21 -15.53
C LYS A 39 5.93 53.11 -14.83
N SER A 40 5.76 53.85 -13.73
CA SER A 40 4.55 53.91 -12.91
C SER A 40 4.31 55.37 -12.50
N LEU A 41 3.04 55.72 -12.26
CA LEU A 41 2.68 57.00 -11.65
C LEU A 41 2.97 57.02 -10.14
N GLU A 42 3.13 55.84 -9.52
CA GLU A 42 3.57 55.69 -8.14
C GLU A 42 5.07 55.94 -8.04
N GLN A 43 5.46 56.90 -7.19
CA GLN A 43 6.84 57.28 -6.94
C GLN A 43 7.50 56.27 -5.99
N GLU A 44 8.56 55.60 -6.45
CA GLU A 44 9.32 54.68 -5.60
C GLU A 44 10.06 55.45 -4.49
N VAL A 45 9.90 54.98 -3.26
CA VAL A 45 10.56 55.55 -2.08
C VAL A 45 12.04 55.12 -2.05
N PRO A 46 12.99 56.02 -1.76
CA PRO A 46 14.41 55.68 -1.66
C PRO A 46 14.69 54.52 -0.69
N ARG A 47 15.65 53.68 -1.04
CA ARG A 47 16.01 52.48 -0.26
C ARG A 47 16.41 52.78 1.18
N SER A 48 17.03 53.92 1.44
CA SER A 48 17.40 54.35 2.80
C SER A 48 16.18 54.60 3.68
N LEU A 49 15.11 55.14 3.10
CA LEU A 49 13.88 55.49 3.80
C LEU A 49 13.03 54.23 4.05
N THR A 50 12.97 53.30 3.08
CA THR A 50 12.37 51.97 3.31
C THR A 50 13.13 51.15 4.34
N MET A 51 14.44 51.30 4.48
CA MET A 51 15.20 50.64 5.56
C MET A 51 14.94 51.23 6.95
N LEU A 52 14.52 52.51 7.02
CA LEU A 52 14.25 53.24 8.27
C LEU A 52 12.78 53.12 8.72
N PHE A 53 11.84 53.09 7.76
CA PHE A 53 10.39 53.17 8.01
C PHE A 53 9.59 52.03 7.33
N GLY A 54 10.24 51.13 6.59
CA GLY A 54 9.57 50.03 5.92
C GLY A 54 9.21 48.92 6.91
N ASP A 55 7.93 48.87 7.29
CA ASP A 55 7.40 47.78 8.08
C ASP A 55 7.37 46.45 7.29
N ALA A 56 7.36 45.35 8.04
CA ALA A 56 7.43 43.94 7.62
C ALA A 56 6.34 43.46 6.61
N GLU A 57 5.52 44.36 6.07
CA GLU A 57 4.49 44.07 5.06
C GLU A 57 5.09 43.81 3.66
N ASP A 58 6.25 44.39 3.33
CA ASP A 58 6.88 44.15 2.01
C ASP A 58 7.57 42.79 1.87
N GLU A 59 7.89 42.11 2.98
CA GLU A 59 8.39 40.72 2.96
C GLU A 59 7.31 39.70 2.56
N ARG A 60 6.03 40.10 2.58
CA ARG A 60 4.90 39.21 2.24
C ARG A 60 4.58 39.15 0.76
N ARG A 61 5.26 39.91 -0.11
CA ARG A 61 5.01 39.85 -1.56
C ARG A 61 5.59 38.55 -2.13
N PRO A 62 4.76 37.57 -2.55
CA PRO A 62 5.27 36.32 -3.10
C PRO A 62 6.01 36.62 -4.41
N LYS A 63 7.30 36.26 -4.47
CA LYS A 63 8.09 36.32 -5.70
C LYS A 63 7.34 35.54 -6.79
N LYS A 64 6.95 36.20 -7.88
CA LYS A 64 6.28 35.57 -9.04
C LYS A 64 7.21 34.50 -9.62
N ARG A 65 6.99 33.24 -9.26
CA ARG A 65 7.70 32.09 -9.86
C ARG A 65 7.23 31.95 -11.31
N LYS A 66 8.16 31.79 -12.24
CA LYS A 66 7.84 31.50 -13.65
C LYS A 66 6.92 30.27 -13.70
N LYS A 67 5.78 30.37 -14.39
CA LYS A 67 4.86 29.24 -14.63
C LYS A 67 5.62 28.17 -15.41
N LYS A 68 6.09 27.13 -14.73
CA LYS A 68 6.57 25.91 -15.40
C LYS A 68 5.33 25.22 -15.98
N GLN A 69 5.46 24.56 -17.12
CA GLN A 69 4.41 23.70 -17.63
C GLN A 69 4.08 22.67 -16.54
N ASN A 70 2.84 22.68 -16.05
CA ASN A 70 2.40 21.89 -14.88
C ASN A 70 2.17 20.42 -15.27
N LEU A 71 3.13 19.78 -15.94
CA LEU A 71 3.03 18.36 -16.24
C LEU A 71 3.21 17.57 -14.94
N VAL A 72 2.22 16.76 -14.59
CA VAL A 72 2.27 15.93 -13.40
C VAL A 72 3.34 14.85 -13.59
N GLN A 73 4.25 14.75 -12.63
CA GLN A 73 5.26 13.70 -12.58
C GLN A 73 5.10 12.89 -11.30
N VAL A 74 4.89 11.59 -11.46
CA VAL A 74 4.88 10.62 -10.37
C VAL A 74 6.23 9.89 -10.36
N LYS A 75 6.87 9.85 -9.20
CA LYS A 75 8.13 9.13 -8.97
C LYS A 75 7.91 8.07 -7.91
N ARG A 76 8.62 6.94 -8.03
CA ARG A 76 8.63 5.90 -7.00
C ARG A 76 9.10 6.46 -5.66
N SER A 77 8.50 5.96 -4.59
CA SER A 77 8.87 6.38 -3.24
C SER A 77 10.10 5.61 -2.77
N LYS A 78 11.00 6.25 -2.01
CA LYS A 78 12.21 5.59 -1.49
C LYS A 78 11.92 4.48 -0.46
N LEU A 79 10.66 4.33 -0.03
CA LEU A 79 10.20 3.34 0.95
C LEU A 79 9.89 1.97 0.33
N GLU A 80 10.01 1.81 -0.99
CA GLU A 80 9.79 0.56 -1.72
C GLU A 80 10.94 -0.46 -1.55
N GLN A 81 11.50 -0.58 -0.34
CA GLN A 81 12.42 -1.68 -0.02
C GLN A 81 11.62 -2.96 0.24
N GLU A 82 12.22 -4.13 -0.04
CA GLU A 82 11.62 -5.42 0.26
C GLU A 82 11.26 -5.50 1.74
N GLN A 83 9.96 -5.47 2.04
CA GLN A 83 9.50 -5.60 3.42
C GLN A 83 9.75 -7.02 3.92
N HIS A 84 10.08 -7.13 5.21
CA HIS A 84 10.30 -8.42 5.85
C HIS A 84 9.07 -9.32 5.67
N GLY A 85 9.27 -10.54 5.15
CA GLY A 85 8.19 -11.50 4.88
C GLY A 85 7.69 -11.52 3.43
N MET A 86 8.23 -10.67 2.55
CA MET A 86 8.00 -10.77 1.11
C MET A 86 8.70 -12.01 0.54
N THR A 87 7.92 -12.96 0.02
CA THR A 87 8.45 -14.21 -0.61
C THR A 87 8.72 -14.08 -2.10
N ARG A 88 8.39 -12.92 -2.68
CA ARG A 88 8.49 -12.64 -4.11
C ARG A 88 9.26 -11.34 -4.32
N PRO A 89 10.17 -11.30 -5.32
CA PRO A 89 10.90 -10.08 -5.62
C PRO A 89 9.92 -9.00 -6.09
N LEU A 90 10.28 -7.74 -5.83
CA LEU A 90 9.49 -6.60 -6.29
C LEU A 90 9.47 -6.54 -7.82
N LYS A 91 8.29 -6.23 -8.38
CA LYS A 91 8.15 -6.02 -9.82
C LYS A 91 8.89 -4.77 -10.26
N GLN A 92 9.56 -4.87 -11.41
CA GLN A 92 10.17 -3.73 -12.08
C GLN A 92 9.04 -2.89 -12.70
N LEU A 93 8.75 -1.74 -12.09
CA LEU A 93 7.88 -0.72 -12.65
C LEU A 93 8.76 0.44 -13.13
N PRO A 94 8.29 1.27 -14.07
CA PRO A 94 9.01 2.47 -14.46
C PRO A 94 9.29 3.38 -13.25
N GLU A 95 10.52 3.89 -13.14
CA GLU A 95 10.93 4.75 -12.02
C GLU A 95 10.15 6.07 -11.96
N THR A 96 9.84 6.62 -13.13
CA THR A 96 9.07 7.85 -13.24
C THR A 96 8.04 7.74 -14.34
N ILE A 97 6.83 8.22 -14.04
CA ILE A 97 5.74 8.31 -15.00
C ILE A 97 5.36 9.78 -15.09
N GLN A 98 5.43 10.33 -16.30
CA GLN A 98 5.11 11.72 -16.59
C GLN A 98 3.85 11.80 -17.44
N GLN A 99 3.07 12.85 -17.22
CA GLN A 99 1.96 13.25 -18.07
C GLN A 99 2.49 13.62 -19.47
N GLN A 100 1.76 13.23 -20.51
CA GLN A 100 2.12 13.58 -21.89
C GLN A 100 1.73 15.03 -22.21
N ARG A 101 2.38 15.64 -23.21
CA ARG A 101 2.16 17.06 -23.59
C ARG A 101 0.70 17.41 -23.95
N HIS A 102 -0.07 16.43 -24.41
CA HIS A 102 -1.46 16.59 -24.86
C HIS A 102 -2.45 15.76 -24.03
N GLU A 103 -2.03 15.24 -22.89
CA GLU A 103 -2.86 14.42 -22.00
C GLU A 103 -3.45 15.31 -20.90
N SER A 104 -4.76 15.25 -20.69
CA SER A 104 -5.40 15.93 -19.54
C SER A 104 -5.08 15.23 -18.22
N ASP A 105 -5.20 15.94 -17.09
CA ASP A 105 -4.92 15.40 -15.77
C ASP A 105 -5.77 14.14 -15.47
N GLU A 106 -7.05 14.16 -15.88
CA GLU A 106 -7.93 12.98 -15.72
C GLU A 106 -7.48 11.80 -16.57
N GLN A 107 -7.07 12.03 -17.83
CA GLN A 107 -6.58 10.97 -18.70
C GLN A 107 -5.29 10.35 -18.14
N PHE A 108 -4.41 11.19 -17.57
CA PHE A 108 -3.20 10.75 -16.89
C PHE A 108 -3.51 9.86 -15.68
N LEU A 109 -4.45 10.28 -14.81
CA LEU A 109 -4.88 9.49 -13.67
C LEU A 109 -5.51 8.16 -14.11
N ARG A 110 -6.38 8.17 -15.12
CA ARG A 110 -6.97 6.93 -15.68
C ARG A 110 -5.90 6.01 -16.27
N ARG A 111 -4.85 6.55 -16.89
CA ARG A 111 -3.70 5.76 -17.39
C ARG A 111 -2.91 5.14 -16.25
N LEU A 112 -2.68 5.89 -15.17
CA LEU A 112 -2.05 5.37 -13.94
C LEU A 112 -2.89 4.26 -13.31
N ASP A 113 -4.21 4.45 -13.18
CA ASP A 113 -5.12 3.45 -12.62
C ASP A 113 -5.12 2.15 -13.45
N ARG A 114 -5.08 2.26 -14.78
CA ARG A 114 -4.94 1.08 -15.66
C ARG A 114 -3.61 0.36 -15.46
N LEU A 115 -2.51 1.09 -15.27
CA LEU A 115 -1.19 0.50 -15.01
C LEU A 115 -1.18 -0.22 -13.66
N ALA A 116 -1.71 0.41 -12.61
CA ALA A 116 -1.86 -0.20 -11.30
C ALA A 116 -2.77 -1.43 -11.35
N GLY A 117 -3.91 -1.34 -12.03
CA GLY A 117 -4.84 -2.45 -12.22
C GLY A 117 -4.20 -3.64 -12.94
N ARG A 118 -3.39 -3.39 -13.97
CA ARG A 118 -2.59 -4.44 -14.64
C ARG A 118 -1.65 -5.12 -13.64
N ALA A 119 -0.87 -4.34 -12.89
CA ALA A 119 0.06 -4.88 -11.89
C ALA A 119 -0.65 -5.75 -10.83
N PHE A 120 -1.82 -5.33 -10.33
CA PHE A 120 -2.63 -6.13 -9.41
C PHE A 120 -3.14 -7.42 -10.05
N SER A 121 -3.66 -7.34 -11.28
CA SER A 121 -4.17 -8.51 -11.99
C SER A 121 -3.07 -9.54 -12.25
N GLU A 122 -1.88 -9.10 -12.68
CA GLU A 122 -0.73 -9.96 -12.86
C GLU A 122 -0.29 -10.58 -11.52
N ALA A 123 -0.19 -9.81 -10.44
CA ALA A 123 0.16 -10.35 -9.13
C ALA A 123 -0.84 -11.43 -8.65
N SER A 124 -2.13 -11.24 -8.91
CA SER A 124 -3.17 -12.22 -8.60
C SER A 124 -3.00 -13.51 -9.42
N VAL A 125 -2.66 -13.40 -10.70
CA VAL A 125 -2.39 -14.55 -11.59
C VAL A 125 -1.14 -15.30 -11.12
N GLU A 126 -0.06 -14.57 -10.85
CA GLU A 126 1.18 -15.14 -10.32
C GLU A 126 0.92 -15.89 -9.00
N GLN A 127 0.08 -15.34 -8.11
CA GLN A 127 -0.27 -15.97 -6.83
C GLN A 127 -1.08 -17.24 -7.03
N LYS A 128 -2.07 -17.21 -7.92
CA LYS A 128 -2.95 -18.34 -8.18
C LYS A 128 -2.24 -19.53 -8.81
N TYR A 129 -1.28 -19.26 -9.69
CA TYR A 129 -0.63 -20.30 -10.49
C TYR A 129 0.84 -20.56 -10.14
N ASP A 130 1.41 -19.79 -9.20
CA ASP A 130 2.85 -19.83 -8.84
C ASP A 130 3.77 -19.70 -10.06
N VAL A 131 3.49 -18.66 -10.83
CA VAL A 131 4.24 -18.27 -12.05
C VAL A 131 4.74 -16.84 -11.86
N ARG A 132 5.78 -16.43 -12.59
CA ARG A 132 6.25 -15.05 -12.70
C ARG A 132 5.85 -14.53 -14.07
N VAL A 133 5.19 -13.38 -14.10
CA VAL A 133 4.74 -12.74 -15.34
C VAL A 133 5.58 -11.49 -15.54
N THR A 134 6.41 -11.48 -16.58
CA THR A 134 7.25 -10.35 -16.99
C THR A 134 6.80 -9.83 -18.35
N GLN A 135 7.03 -8.55 -18.60
CA GLN A 135 6.82 -7.94 -19.92
C GLN A 135 8.18 -7.64 -20.52
N ASP A 136 8.42 -8.11 -21.73
CA ASP A 136 9.63 -7.79 -22.48
C ASP A 136 9.59 -6.35 -23.00
N ASP A 137 10.74 -5.85 -23.46
CA ASP A 137 10.86 -4.53 -24.11
C ASP A 137 9.96 -4.39 -25.35
N GLU A 138 9.64 -5.51 -26.02
CA GLU A 138 8.70 -5.58 -27.15
C GLU A 138 7.22 -5.58 -26.72
N GLY A 139 6.93 -5.54 -25.41
CA GLY A 139 5.57 -5.58 -24.86
C GLY A 139 4.91 -6.97 -24.90
N ARG A 140 5.69 -8.02 -25.18
CA ARG A 140 5.24 -9.42 -25.11
C ARG A 140 5.25 -9.88 -23.66
N THR A 141 4.24 -10.65 -23.27
CA THR A 141 4.13 -11.19 -21.92
C THR A 141 4.84 -12.55 -21.85
N VAL A 142 5.92 -12.62 -21.08
CA VAL A 142 6.66 -13.86 -20.80
C VAL A 142 6.23 -14.40 -19.45
N VAL A 143 6.07 -15.72 -19.39
CA VAL A 143 5.42 -16.42 -18.29
C VAL A 143 6.35 -17.53 -17.84
N ASP A 144 7.06 -17.28 -16.74
CA ASP A 144 8.10 -18.17 -16.20
C ASP A 144 7.60 -18.92 -14.96
N PRO A 145 7.68 -20.26 -14.90
CA PRO A 145 7.31 -20.98 -13.69
C PRO A 145 8.22 -20.59 -12.50
N LYS A 146 7.65 -20.47 -11.30
CA LYS A 146 8.40 -20.08 -10.09
C LYS A 146 9.33 -21.23 -9.67
N GLY A 147 10.61 -21.20 -10.10
CA GLY A 147 11.58 -22.23 -9.71
C GLY A 147 12.92 -22.28 -10.46
N GLY A 148 13.30 -21.24 -11.20
CA GLY A 148 14.47 -21.27 -12.08
C GLY A 148 14.05 -21.56 -13.52
N GLY A 149 14.78 -20.99 -14.48
CA GLY A 149 14.45 -20.94 -15.90
C GLY A 149 13.92 -22.26 -16.47
N GLY A 150 13.07 -22.15 -17.49
CA GLY A 150 12.24 -23.23 -18.06
C GLY A 150 12.92 -24.58 -18.30
N GLU A 151 14.25 -24.63 -18.43
CA GLU A 151 15.04 -25.86 -18.54
C GLU A 151 15.11 -26.71 -17.25
N GLN A 152 15.25 -26.09 -16.06
CA GLN A 152 15.42 -26.84 -14.81
C GLN A 152 14.10 -27.35 -14.21
N VAL A 153 13.00 -26.62 -14.41
CA VAL A 153 11.67 -27.02 -13.92
C VAL A 153 11.05 -28.10 -14.82
N ALA A 154 11.24 -28.02 -16.14
CA ALA A 154 10.82 -29.07 -17.08
C ALA A 154 11.55 -30.40 -16.82
N SER A 155 12.86 -30.34 -16.54
CA SER A 155 13.68 -31.49 -16.12
C SER A 155 13.14 -32.16 -14.84
N ASN A 156 12.76 -31.36 -13.84
CA ASN A 156 12.33 -31.87 -12.54
C ASN A 156 10.87 -32.36 -12.49
N TYR A 157 9.96 -31.86 -13.32
CA TYR A 157 8.57 -32.33 -13.32
C TYR A 157 8.46 -33.82 -13.70
N GLY A 158 9.20 -34.24 -14.73
CA GLY A 158 9.31 -35.64 -15.12
C GLY A 158 9.92 -36.51 -14.03
N ALA A 159 10.97 -36.03 -13.36
CA ALA A 159 11.63 -36.73 -12.25
C ALA A 159 10.69 -36.89 -11.04
N ARG A 160 9.97 -35.84 -10.65
CA ARG A 160 9.01 -35.86 -9.52
C ARG A 160 7.85 -36.82 -9.77
N LYS A 161 7.32 -36.87 -10.99
CA LYS A 161 6.26 -37.81 -11.38
C LYS A 161 6.76 -39.26 -11.33
N ARG A 162 7.99 -39.53 -11.81
CA ARG A 162 8.63 -40.85 -11.71
C ARG A 162 8.88 -41.27 -10.26
N ALA A 163 9.35 -40.36 -9.40
CA ALA A 163 9.56 -40.63 -7.98
C ALA A 163 8.24 -41.00 -7.27
N LYS A 164 7.16 -40.23 -7.52
CA LYS A 164 5.83 -40.53 -6.96
C LYS A 164 5.29 -41.89 -7.41
N ARG A 165 5.53 -42.26 -8.68
CA ARG A 165 5.17 -43.59 -9.21
C ARG A 165 5.94 -44.71 -8.51
N LYS A 166 7.27 -44.58 -8.37
CA LYS A 166 8.12 -45.55 -7.66
C LYS A 166 7.66 -45.76 -6.21
N LEU A 167 7.35 -44.68 -5.50
CA LEU A 167 6.86 -44.75 -4.12
C LEU A 167 5.49 -45.45 -4.02
N ARG A 168 4.61 -45.25 -5.02
CA ARG A 168 3.33 -45.97 -5.12
C ARG A 168 3.54 -47.46 -5.35
N GLU A 169 4.45 -47.83 -6.26
CA GLU A 169 4.79 -49.22 -6.56
C GLU A 169 5.41 -49.93 -5.35
N GLN A 170 6.28 -49.27 -4.61
CA GLN A 170 6.85 -49.79 -3.35
C GLN A 170 5.76 -50.07 -2.31
N LYS A 171 4.88 -49.09 -2.04
CA LYS A 171 3.75 -49.29 -1.12
C LYS A 171 2.83 -50.44 -1.55
N LEU A 172 2.62 -50.61 -2.85
CA LEU A 172 1.79 -51.69 -3.39
C LEU A 172 2.47 -53.06 -3.21
N LYS A 173 3.79 -53.13 -3.42
CA LYS A 173 4.59 -54.34 -3.16
C LYS A 173 4.61 -54.70 -1.68
N GLU A 174 4.77 -53.73 -0.77
CA GLU A 174 4.69 -53.93 0.67
C GLU A 174 3.32 -54.47 1.09
N LYS A 175 2.23 -53.86 0.60
CA LYS A 175 0.86 -54.36 0.86
C LYS A 175 0.66 -55.79 0.35
N LYS A 176 1.20 -56.13 -0.83
CA LYS A 176 1.15 -57.50 -1.36
C LYS A 176 1.95 -58.47 -0.50
N ARG A 177 3.14 -58.07 -0.03
CA ARG A 177 3.96 -58.87 0.89
C ARG A 177 3.27 -59.08 2.23
N GLN A 178 2.67 -58.05 2.81
CA GLN A 178 1.89 -58.16 4.04
C GLN A 178 0.70 -59.12 3.85
N LYS A 179 -0.02 -59.02 2.73
CA LYS A 179 -1.12 -59.94 2.42
C LYS A 179 -0.68 -61.37 2.16
N ALA A 180 0.51 -61.58 1.58
CA ALA A 180 1.06 -62.92 1.34
C ALA A 180 1.71 -63.53 2.60
N ALA A 181 2.18 -62.69 3.53
CA ALA A 181 2.71 -63.12 4.82
C ALA A 181 1.61 -63.61 5.76
N VAL A 182 0.37 -63.15 5.58
CA VAL A 182 -0.81 -63.76 6.22
C VAL A 182 -1.19 -65.00 5.39
N PRO A 183 -1.07 -66.21 5.94
CA PRO A 183 -1.47 -67.41 5.23
C PRO A 183 -2.96 -67.33 4.88
N ALA A 184 -3.32 -67.68 3.64
CA ALA A 184 -4.71 -67.71 3.21
C ALA A 184 -5.48 -68.74 4.05
N GLY A 185 -6.33 -68.26 4.95
CA GLY A 185 -7.10 -69.07 5.91
C GLY A 185 -6.84 -68.75 7.38
N ASP A 186 -5.87 -67.89 7.70
CA ASP A 186 -5.55 -67.53 9.08
C ASP A 186 -6.44 -66.38 9.58
N PHE A 187 -7.66 -66.73 10.01
CA PHE A 187 -8.64 -65.82 10.61
C PHE A 187 -8.40 -65.58 12.11
N SER A 188 -7.25 -65.99 12.65
CA SER A 188 -6.89 -65.79 14.07
C SER A 188 -7.02 -64.34 14.51
N HIS A 189 -6.63 -63.39 13.66
CA HIS A 189 -6.76 -61.94 13.88
C HIS A 189 -8.18 -61.38 13.73
N LEU A 190 -9.15 -62.17 13.25
CA LEU A 190 -10.56 -61.80 13.09
C LEU A 190 -11.47 -62.42 14.18
N LYS A 191 -10.88 -63.17 15.13
CA LYS A 191 -11.63 -63.75 16.25
C LYS A 191 -11.71 -62.73 17.37
N ASP A 192 -12.93 -62.30 17.68
CA ASP A 192 -13.22 -61.59 18.91
C ASP A 192 -13.45 -62.62 20.02
N GLU A 193 -12.63 -62.57 21.07
CA GLU A 193 -12.83 -63.40 22.27
C GLU A 193 -13.86 -62.70 23.16
N VAL A 194 -15.09 -63.23 23.19
CA VAL A 194 -16.19 -62.69 24.02
C VAL A 194 -16.42 -63.63 25.20
N ALA A 195 -16.36 -63.10 26.43
CA ALA A 195 -16.59 -63.88 27.64
C ALA A 195 -18.10 -64.13 27.87
N PHE A 196 -18.44 -65.23 28.55
CA PHE A 196 -19.84 -65.54 28.88
C PHE A 196 -20.41 -64.47 29.84
N GLY A 197 -21.44 -63.75 29.38
CA GLY A 197 -22.05 -62.62 30.10
C GLY A 197 -21.69 -61.24 29.56
N GLU A 198 -20.78 -61.15 28.58
CA GLU A 198 -20.44 -59.90 27.90
C GLU A 198 -21.46 -59.60 26.78
N VAL A 199 -22.03 -58.38 26.80
CA VAL A 199 -22.95 -57.92 25.76
C VAL A 199 -22.13 -57.26 24.65
N VAL A 200 -22.22 -57.80 23.44
CA VAL A 200 -21.50 -57.29 22.25
C VAL A 200 -21.80 -55.80 22.05
N HIS A 201 -20.76 -55.01 21.73
CA HIS A 201 -20.90 -53.58 21.48
C HIS A 201 -21.96 -53.29 20.41
N ARG A 202 -22.85 -52.33 20.70
CA ARG A 202 -23.84 -51.83 19.74
C ARG A 202 -23.11 -51.32 18.48
N PRO A 203 -23.59 -51.63 17.26
CA PRO A 203 -23.00 -51.10 16.04
C PRO A 203 -22.96 -49.56 16.09
N PRO A 204 -21.90 -48.94 15.54
CA PRO A 204 -21.74 -47.50 15.59
C PRO A 204 -22.88 -46.79 14.87
N GLU A 205 -23.39 -45.71 15.46
CA GLU A 205 -24.36 -44.85 14.82
C GLU A 205 -23.67 -43.99 13.75
N ILE A 206 -24.15 -44.06 12.51
CA ILE A 206 -23.61 -43.27 11.39
C ILE A 206 -24.14 -41.84 11.49
N SER A 207 -23.36 -40.95 12.10
CA SER A 207 -23.66 -39.50 12.22
C SER A 207 -23.08 -38.66 11.07
N ALA A 208 -22.40 -39.29 10.11
CA ALA A 208 -21.67 -38.59 9.07
C ALA A 208 -22.60 -37.99 8.00
N THR A 209 -22.59 -36.65 7.88
CA THR A 209 -23.21 -35.94 6.76
C THR A 209 -22.37 -36.06 5.49
N ILE A 210 -23.01 -36.17 4.32
CA ILE A 210 -22.33 -36.22 3.02
C ILE A 210 -21.54 -34.91 2.81
N ARG A 211 -20.27 -35.01 2.38
CA ARG A 211 -19.44 -33.84 2.09
C ARG A 211 -20.07 -33.00 0.98
N LYS A 212 -20.24 -31.69 1.22
CA LYS A 212 -20.87 -30.70 0.33
C LYS A 212 -22.40 -30.78 0.21
N ALA A 213 -23.08 -31.49 1.11
CA ALA A 213 -24.53 -31.34 1.24
C ALA A 213 -24.84 -30.00 1.92
N ASP A 214 -25.74 -29.21 1.33
CA ASP A 214 -26.21 -27.96 1.92
C ASP A 214 -26.98 -28.29 3.22
N ALA A 215 -26.44 -27.89 4.38
CA ALA A 215 -27.05 -28.18 5.68
C ALA A 215 -28.50 -27.69 5.78
N GLU A 216 -28.81 -26.57 5.12
CA GLU A 216 -30.15 -25.97 5.07
C GLU A 216 -31.16 -26.83 4.30
N LYS A 217 -30.72 -27.58 3.28
CA LYS A 217 -31.59 -28.46 2.48
C LYS A 217 -31.73 -29.86 3.08
N LEU A 218 -30.91 -30.20 4.08
CA LEU A 218 -31.01 -31.46 4.82
C LEU A 218 -32.09 -31.41 5.93
N HIS A 219 -32.70 -30.25 6.18
CA HIS A 219 -33.88 -30.19 7.02
C HIS A 219 -35.02 -31.00 6.38
N LYS A 220 -35.67 -31.83 7.19
CA LYS A 220 -36.79 -32.70 6.78
C LYS A 220 -37.79 -31.88 5.95
N HIS A 221 -38.15 -32.40 4.78
CA HIS A 221 -39.18 -31.82 3.92
C HIS A 221 -40.44 -31.57 4.78
N GLY A 222 -40.83 -30.30 4.97
CA GLY A 222 -41.94 -29.91 5.85
C GLY A 222 -41.60 -28.92 6.97
N ALA A 223 -40.32 -28.61 7.21
CA ALA A 223 -39.92 -27.51 8.08
C ALA A 223 -40.19 -26.15 7.42
N LYS A 224 -41.45 -25.69 7.45
CA LYS A 224 -41.83 -24.35 6.99
C LYS A 224 -41.30 -23.33 7.99
N GLU A 225 -40.54 -22.35 7.51
CA GLU A 225 -40.11 -21.25 8.34
C GLU A 225 -41.32 -20.37 8.70
N LEU A 226 -41.43 -19.99 9.98
CA LEU A 226 -42.51 -19.13 10.44
C LEU A 226 -42.34 -17.72 9.83
N LEU A 227 -43.41 -17.20 9.22
CA LEU A 227 -43.50 -15.82 8.69
C LEU A 227 -43.03 -14.75 9.70
N LEU A 228 -43.14 -15.04 11.00
CA LEU A 228 -42.68 -14.17 12.08
C LEU A 228 -41.15 -13.92 12.04
N LYS A 229 -40.35 -14.83 11.48
CA LYS A 229 -38.90 -14.64 11.29
C LYS A 229 -38.57 -13.52 10.30
N ASP A 230 -39.48 -13.21 9.38
CA ASP A 230 -39.30 -12.13 8.40
C ASP A 230 -39.74 -10.76 8.95
N LEU A 231 -40.64 -10.75 9.94
CA LEU A 231 -41.13 -9.53 10.60
C LEU A 231 -40.25 -9.08 11.77
N LEU A 232 -39.50 -9.99 12.37
CA LEU A 232 -38.52 -9.63 13.40
C LEU A 232 -37.24 -9.09 12.73
N PRO A 233 -36.67 -7.96 13.18
CA PRO A 233 -35.39 -7.50 12.69
C PRO A 233 -34.38 -8.59 13.00
N LYS A 234 -33.89 -9.27 11.96
CA LYS A 234 -32.82 -10.28 12.09
C LYS A 234 -31.68 -9.60 12.82
N LYS A 235 -31.46 -9.97 14.10
CA LYS A 235 -30.19 -9.69 14.77
C LYS A 235 -29.15 -10.28 13.84
N LYS A 236 -28.44 -9.40 13.12
CA LYS A 236 -27.26 -9.81 12.39
C LYS A 236 -26.26 -10.16 13.47
N ASP A 237 -26.15 -11.44 13.77
CA ASP A 237 -24.96 -12.00 14.39
C ASP A 237 -23.83 -11.86 13.36
N SER A 238 -23.38 -10.63 13.18
CA SER A 238 -22.28 -10.25 12.30
C SER A 238 -21.00 -10.27 13.12
N ASP A 239 -20.61 -11.46 13.57
CA ASP A 239 -19.23 -11.78 13.95
C ASP A 239 -18.55 -12.56 12.81
N VAL A 240 -18.72 -12.08 11.57
CA VAL A 240 -17.84 -12.44 10.46
C VAL A 240 -17.67 -11.23 9.57
N MET A 241 -16.54 -10.55 9.76
CA MET A 241 -15.83 -9.74 8.76
C MET A 241 -16.65 -8.66 8.03
N GLY A 242 -16.80 -7.50 8.67
CA GLY A 242 -17.23 -6.28 7.99
C GLY A 242 -16.93 -5.05 8.84
N HIS A 243 -16.09 -4.15 8.36
CA HIS A 243 -15.93 -2.79 8.88
C HIS A 243 -17.22 -1.98 8.64
N ALA A 244 -18.30 -2.30 9.35
CA ALA A 244 -19.35 -1.34 9.61
C ALA A 244 -18.82 -0.45 10.75
N SER A 245 -18.69 0.85 10.47
CA SER A 245 -18.24 1.84 11.45
C SER A 245 -19.04 1.69 12.73
N LYS A 246 -18.42 1.15 13.78
CA LYS A 246 -18.93 1.27 15.14
C LYS A 246 -19.16 2.76 15.35
N LYS A 247 -20.42 3.18 15.43
CA LYS A 247 -20.75 4.56 15.80
C LYS A 247 -20.04 4.79 17.12
N ALA A 248 -19.14 5.78 17.17
CA ALA A 248 -18.43 6.09 18.39
C ALA A 248 -19.47 6.52 19.44
N ASP A 249 -19.38 5.97 20.65
CA ASP A 249 -20.24 6.38 21.75
C ASP A 249 -19.89 7.82 22.15
N LEU A 250 -20.67 8.78 21.63
CA LEU A 250 -20.51 10.23 21.87
C LEU A 250 -21.16 10.69 23.20
N THR A 251 -21.64 9.75 24.02
CA THR A 251 -22.37 10.01 25.27
C THR A 251 -21.45 10.30 26.46
N VAL A 252 -20.15 10.13 26.30
CA VAL A 252 -19.14 10.33 27.35
C VAL A 252 -18.82 11.83 27.53
N LYS A 253 -18.25 12.21 28.68
CA LYS A 253 -17.76 13.58 28.94
C LYS A 253 -16.84 14.05 27.82
N ARG A 254 -16.97 15.33 27.41
CA ARG A 254 -16.18 15.91 26.30
C ARG A 254 -14.67 15.73 26.44
N LYS A 255 -14.14 15.70 27.68
CA LYS A 255 -12.70 15.50 27.96
C LYS A 255 -12.20 14.08 27.72
N GLU A 256 -13.09 13.13 27.50
CA GLU A 256 -12.78 11.71 27.30
C GLU A 256 -12.94 11.29 25.82
N LEU A 257 -13.63 12.08 25.00
CA LEU A 257 -13.79 11.84 23.55
C LEU A 257 -12.50 12.05 22.76
N SER A 258 -12.38 11.48 21.56
CA SER A 258 -11.26 11.78 20.66
C SER A 258 -11.24 13.26 20.26
N ALA A 259 -10.05 13.83 20.04
CA ALA A 259 -9.90 15.24 19.64
C ALA A 259 -10.67 15.58 18.35
N GLY A 260 -10.80 14.61 17.43
CA GLY A 260 -11.60 14.76 16.21
C GLY A 260 -13.10 14.90 16.49
N ASP A 261 -13.64 14.03 17.36
CA ASP A 261 -15.06 14.02 17.69
C ASP A 261 -15.44 15.24 18.55
N ARG A 262 -14.55 15.68 19.44
CA ARG A 262 -14.72 16.96 20.18
C ARG A 262 -14.89 18.14 19.24
N ARG A 263 -14.07 18.25 18.19
CA ARG A 263 -14.15 19.35 17.20
C ARG A 263 -15.45 19.33 16.43
N LYS A 264 -15.94 18.13 16.05
CA LYS A 264 -17.24 17.98 15.36
C LYS A 264 -18.40 18.46 16.22
N LEU A 265 -18.45 18.01 17.48
CA LEU A 265 -19.49 18.43 18.43
C LEU A 265 -19.45 19.94 18.74
N GLU A 266 -18.26 20.54 18.85
CA GLU A 266 -18.13 21.98 19.08
C GLU A 266 -18.60 22.79 17.86
N ALA A 267 -18.31 22.32 16.64
CA ALA A 267 -18.77 22.94 15.40
C ALA A 267 -20.30 22.85 15.25
N GLU A 268 -20.90 21.70 15.56
CA GLU A 268 -22.36 21.55 15.60
C GLU A 268 -23.01 22.46 16.64
N ARG A 269 -22.40 22.57 17.83
CA ARG A 269 -22.85 23.50 18.88
C ARG A 269 -22.82 24.95 18.40
N GLN A 270 -21.70 25.38 17.80
CA GLN A 270 -21.57 26.74 17.27
C GLN A 270 -22.60 27.02 16.18
N ARG A 271 -22.87 26.05 15.30
CA ARG A 271 -23.90 26.15 14.26
C ARG A 271 -25.29 26.31 14.87
N ALA A 272 -25.63 25.52 15.88
CA ALA A 272 -26.92 25.61 16.57
C ALA A 272 -27.08 26.95 17.30
N VAL A 273 -26.03 27.43 17.98
CA VAL A 273 -26.01 28.76 18.61
C VAL A 273 -26.20 29.88 17.59
N PHE A 274 -25.53 29.79 16.43
CA PHE A 274 -25.66 30.77 15.36
C PHE A 274 -27.06 30.78 14.74
N LEU A 275 -27.70 29.61 14.59
CA LEU A 275 -29.07 29.53 14.08
C LEU A 275 -30.12 30.06 15.06
N TYR A 276 -29.82 30.03 16.36
CA TYR A 276 -30.71 30.52 17.41
C TYR A 276 -30.53 32.00 17.71
N ARG A 277 -29.37 32.58 17.37
CA ARG A 277 -29.05 34.00 17.51
C ARG A 277 -29.52 34.80 16.31
#